data_AF-V9ICH2-F1
#
_entry.id   AF-V9ICH2-F1
#
_cell.length_a   1.000
_cell.length_b   1.000
_cell.length_c   1.000
_cell.angle_alpha   90.00
_cell.angle_beta   90.00
_cell.angle_gamma   90.00
#
_symmetry.space_group_name_H-M   'P 1'
#
loop_
_entity.id
_entity.type
_entity.pdbx_description
1 polymer ?
#
loop_
_entity_poly.entity_id
_entity_poly.type
_entity_poly.pdbx_seq_one_letter_code
_entity_poly.pdbx_strand_id
1 'polypeptide(L)'
;MGYYALAGKEQDKRLKCVLKTYMQTDINKRRDYVKTLSLGTVERAMGQLPHILPDYMLVFAVPILAHDPEFTSHLMINQLKVIQQCLWFILEPLITKNEYYCYGFYKNLIERMKSHKDALKPEDNNMNYKLWAVCDLAMNVIYTKTTNFDMKEFPSETRIPTMYFKRADELLANTRNYLPAEMQINMSSPKGKGSLHNAHSVSERPQRRAKSKQQKEVGIGPNETDARPAEASETRIQLPGLEEEIEEPPAKRALRESDKVNK
;
A
#
# COMPACT_ATOMS: atom_id res chain seq x y z
N MET A 1 12.48 -2.85 -3.63
CA MET A 1 11.95 -1.52 -3.25
C MET A 1 11.71 -1.44 -1.73
N GLY A 2 10.79 -2.20 -1.12
CA GLY A 2 10.54 -2.14 0.34
C GLY A 2 11.76 -2.42 1.23
N TYR A 3 12.64 -3.35 0.82
CA TYR A 3 13.89 -3.67 1.53
C TYR A 3 14.84 -2.49 1.73
N TYR A 4 14.75 -1.42 0.93
CA TYR A 4 15.55 -0.21 1.16
C TYR A 4 15.29 0.40 2.54
N ALA A 5 14.15 0.13 3.18
CA ALA A 5 13.89 0.56 4.55
C ALA A 5 14.93 0.08 5.55
N LEU A 6 15.43 -1.15 5.40
CA LEU A 6 16.44 -1.73 6.31
C LEU A 6 17.77 -0.97 6.27
N ALA A 7 18.07 -0.27 5.17
CA ALA A 7 19.25 0.60 5.07
C ALA A 7 19.21 1.77 6.07
N GLY A 8 18.04 2.07 6.67
CA GLY A 8 17.96 2.99 7.80
C GLY A 8 18.80 2.55 9.00
N LYS A 9 18.96 1.24 9.21
CA LYS A 9 19.76 0.62 10.28
C LYS A 9 21.26 0.63 9.99
N GLU A 10 21.66 0.88 8.74
CA GLU A 10 23.04 0.83 8.32
C GLU A 10 23.89 1.88 9.05
N GLN A 11 25.03 1.42 9.59
CA GLN A 11 25.97 2.22 10.36
C GLN A 11 27.18 2.66 9.53
N ASP A 12 27.58 1.86 8.53
CA ASP A 12 28.60 2.27 7.56
C ASP A 12 28.04 3.40 6.69
N LYS A 13 28.56 4.61 6.92
CA LYS A 13 28.14 5.82 6.19
C LYS A 13 28.35 5.69 4.69
N ARG A 14 29.41 5.02 4.24
CA ARG A 14 29.70 4.82 2.82
C ARG A 14 28.68 3.90 2.21
N LEU A 15 28.40 2.76 2.84
CA LEU A 15 27.41 1.81 2.37
C LEU A 15 26.00 2.42 2.36
N LYS A 16 25.62 3.13 3.43
CA LYS A 16 24.34 3.85 3.53
C LYS A 16 24.18 4.88 2.41
N CYS A 17 25.25 5.60 2.06
CA CYS A 17 25.25 6.54 0.95
C CYS A 17 25.02 5.83 -0.39
N VAL A 18 25.73 4.73 -0.66
CA VAL A 18 25.55 3.92 -1.88
C VAL A 18 24.12 3.42 -2.01
N LEU A 19 23.55 2.86 -0.92
CA LEU A 19 22.16 2.39 -0.90
C LEU A 19 21.16 3.53 -1.16
N LYS A 20 21.40 4.72 -0.58
CA LYS A 20 20.57 5.90 -0.83
C LYS A 20 20.62 6.32 -2.31
N THR A 21 21.79 6.29 -2.94
CA THR A 21 21.94 6.57 -4.37
C THR A 21 21.17 5.58 -5.23
N TYR A 22 21.31 4.27 -5.00
CA TYR A 22 20.57 3.26 -5.76
C TYR A 22 19.05 3.41 -5.63
N MET A 23 18.57 3.62 -4.41
CA MET A 23 17.16 3.88 -4.15
C MET A 23 16.67 5.13 -4.90
N GLN A 24 17.42 6.23 -4.86
CA GLN A 24 17.04 7.46 -5.58
C GLN A 24 17.01 7.24 -7.10
N THR A 25 17.98 6.51 -7.66
CA THR A 25 17.99 6.15 -9.07
C THR A 25 16.75 5.34 -9.45
N ASP A 26 16.38 4.35 -8.65
CA ASP A 26 15.18 3.52 -8.90
C ASP A 26 13.87 4.32 -8.79
N ILE A 27 13.78 5.23 -7.82
CA ILE A 27 12.63 6.14 -7.66
C ILE A 27 12.50 7.03 -8.89
N ASN A 28 13.60 7.67 -9.33
CA ASN A 28 13.57 8.59 -10.47
C ASN A 28 13.20 7.84 -11.76
N LYS A 29 13.79 6.65 -12.02
CA LYS A 29 13.43 5.82 -13.18
C LYS A 29 11.95 5.48 -13.23
N ARG A 30 11.36 5.10 -12.08
CA ARG A 30 9.92 4.83 -11.99
C ARG A 30 9.08 6.08 -12.23
N ARG A 31 9.46 7.23 -11.66
CA ARG A 31 8.76 8.51 -11.90
C ARG A 31 8.79 8.90 -13.37
N ASP A 32 9.94 8.78 -14.01
CA ASP A 32 10.09 9.11 -15.44
C ASP A 32 9.27 8.16 -16.31
N TYR A 33 9.24 6.86 -15.97
CA TYR A 33 8.36 5.91 -16.66
C TYR A 33 6.87 6.25 -16.49
N VAL A 34 6.42 6.63 -15.28
CA VAL A 34 5.03 7.08 -15.07
C VAL A 34 4.70 8.30 -15.92
N LYS A 35 5.60 9.30 -16.03
CA LYS A 35 5.38 10.46 -16.91
C LYS A 35 5.19 10.04 -18.36
N THR A 36 6.03 9.13 -18.87
CA THR A 36 5.90 8.64 -20.25
C THR A 36 4.59 7.89 -20.47
N LEU A 37 4.10 7.17 -19.46
CA LEU A 37 2.84 6.44 -19.52
C LEU A 37 1.61 7.37 -19.49
N SER A 38 1.66 8.45 -18.71
CA SER A 38 0.60 9.46 -18.64
C SER A 38 0.45 10.30 -19.92
N LEU A 39 1.48 10.36 -20.76
CA LEU A 39 1.44 10.99 -22.08
C LEU A 39 0.76 10.10 -23.15
N GLY A 40 0.47 8.83 -22.84
CA GLY A 40 -0.18 7.85 -23.72
C GLY A 40 -1.65 7.57 -23.38
N THR A 41 -2.09 6.31 -23.52
CA THR A 41 -3.49 5.90 -23.28
C THR A 41 -3.81 5.86 -21.78
N VAL A 42 -4.44 6.94 -21.28
CA VAL A 42 -4.66 7.24 -19.85
C VAL A 42 -5.38 6.13 -19.08
N GLU A 43 -6.37 5.44 -19.66
CA GLU A 43 -7.16 4.45 -18.90
C GLU A 43 -6.39 3.17 -18.54
N ARG A 44 -5.63 2.56 -19.48
CA ARG A 44 -4.81 1.37 -19.15
C ARG A 44 -3.66 1.71 -18.21
N ALA A 45 -3.17 2.95 -18.28
CA ALA A 45 -2.09 3.43 -17.43
C ALA A 45 -2.48 3.44 -15.95
N MET A 46 -3.72 3.84 -15.62
CA MET A 46 -4.19 3.99 -14.24
C MET A 46 -4.20 2.67 -13.46
N GLY A 47 -4.56 1.56 -14.11
CA GLY A 47 -4.53 0.23 -13.48
C GLY A 47 -3.12 -0.27 -13.15
N GLN A 48 -2.11 0.21 -13.87
CA GLN A 48 -0.70 -0.18 -13.67
C GLN A 48 0.02 0.70 -12.64
N LEU A 49 -0.54 1.87 -12.28
CA LEU A 49 0.08 2.81 -11.35
C LEU A 49 0.50 2.16 -10.02
N PRO A 50 -0.31 1.28 -9.37
CA PRO A 50 0.11 0.63 -8.14
C PRO A 50 1.35 -0.26 -8.25
N HIS A 51 1.63 -0.77 -9.45
CA HIS A 51 2.79 -1.63 -9.72
C HIS A 51 4.05 -0.82 -10.04
N ILE A 52 3.90 0.44 -10.44
CA ILE A 52 4.97 1.28 -10.98
C ILE A 52 5.35 2.39 -10.00
N LEU A 53 4.37 2.99 -9.31
CA LEU A 53 4.60 4.16 -8.47
C LEU A 53 5.60 3.85 -7.35
N PRO A 54 6.66 4.64 -7.20
CA PRO A 54 7.64 4.42 -6.14
C PRO A 54 7.03 4.66 -4.75
N ASP A 55 5.95 5.41 -4.62
CA ASP A 55 5.26 5.69 -3.36
C ASP A 55 4.72 4.40 -2.69
N TYR A 56 4.38 3.38 -3.50
CA TYR A 56 4.02 2.05 -2.98
C TYR A 56 5.19 1.31 -2.30
N MET A 57 6.42 1.84 -2.36
CA MET A 57 7.52 1.38 -1.50
C MET A 57 7.11 1.26 -0.04
N LEU A 58 6.31 2.22 0.45
CA LEU A 58 5.85 2.24 1.83
C LEU A 58 5.04 0.97 2.17
N VAL A 59 4.19 0.52 1.25
CA VAL A 59 3.34 -0.67 1.45
C VAL A 59 4.16 -1.93 1.64
N PHE A 60 5.30 -2.04 0.96
CA PHE A 60 6.20 -3.17 1.12
C PHE A 60 7.13 -3.02 2.33
N ALA A 61 7.49 -1.79 2.69
CA ALA A 61 8.37 -1.53 3.83
C ALA A 61 7.68 -1.81 5.17
N VAL A 62 6.40 -1.46 5.31
CA VAL A 62 5.62 -1.68 6.54
C VAL A 62 5.69 -3.14 7.05
N PRO A 63 5.33 -4.17 6.25
CA PRO A 63 5.41 -5.56 6.71
C PRO A 63 6.86 -6.01 6.94
N ILE A 64 7.82 -5.57 6.11
CA ILE A 64 9.26 -5.88 6.33
C ILE A 64 9.72 -5.39 7.69
N LEU A 65 9.38 -4.16 8.06
CA LEU A 65 9.75 -3.56 9.34
C LEU A 65 8.97 -4.17 10.51
N ALA A 66 7.69 -4.50 10.33
CA ALA A 66 6.88 -5.16 11.35
C ALA A 66 7.40 -6.57 11.70
N HIS A 67 7.94 -7.28 10.71
CA HIS A 67 8.56 -8.61 10.86
C HIS A 67 10.06 -8.56 11.15
N ASP A 68 10.67 -7.39 11.34
CA ASP A 68 12.08 -7.29 11.75
C ASP A 68 12.29 -8.08 13.06
N PRO A 69 13.21 -9.06 13.09
CA PRO A 69 13.47 -9.85 14.30
C PRO A 69 13.86 -9.01 15.51
N GLU A 70 14.48 -7.84 15.31
CA GLU A 70 14.84 -6.91 16.37
C GLU A 70 13.67 -6.06 16.86
N PHE A 71 12.55 -6.03 16.12
CA PHE A 71 11.31 -5.38 16.53
C PHE A 71 10.39 -6.38 17.22
N THR A 72 10.58 -6.54 18.52
CA THR A 72 9.90 -7.56 19.33
C THR A 72 8.59 -7.06 19.92
N SER A 73 8.47 -5.76 20.21
CA SER A 73 7.26 -5.17 20.80
C SER A 73 7.03 -3.73 20.35
N HIS A 74 5.78 -3.43 20.03
CA HIS A 74 5.33 -2.09 19.64
C HIS A 74 5.40 -1.04 20.77
N LEU A 75 5.68 -1.46 22.00
CA LEU A 75 5.84 -0.55 23.14
C LEU A 75 7.30 -0.16 23.40
N MET A 76 8.25 -0.82 22.73
CA MET A 76 9.68 -0.57 22.95
C MET A 76 10.14 0.66 22.17
N ILE A 77 10.27 1.79 22.88
CA ILE A 77 10.66 3.09 22.31
C ILE A 77 11.99 3.02 21.54
N ASN A 78 12.98 2.28 22.05
CA ASN A 78 14.28 2.16 21.39
C ASN A 78 14.17 1.47 20.02
N GLN A 79 13.35 0.42 19.92
CA GLN A 79 13.10 -0.27 18.65
C GLN A 79 12.28 0.61 17.71
N LEU A 80 11.24 1.28 18.21
CA LEU A 80 10.44 2.22 17.43
C LEU A 80 11.29 3.36 16.84
N LYS A 81 12.29 3.88 17.56
CA LYS A 81 13.23 4.88 17.01
C LYS A 81 14.02 4.34 15.82
N VAL A 82 14.44 3.07 15.85
CA VAL A 82 15.11 2.41 14.73
C VAL A 82 14.16 2.26 13.55
N ILE A 83 12.92 1.80 13.79
CA ILE A 83 11.88 1.71 12.74
C ILE A 83 11.59 3.10 12.15
N GLN A 84 11.56 4.16 12.97
CA GLN A 84 11.36 5.53 12.53
C GLN A 84 12.46 5.98 11.57
N GLN A 85 13.72 5.64 11.87
CA GLN A 85 14.86 5.93 11.00
C GLN A 85 14.76 5.17 9.66
N CYS A 86 14.31 3.92 9.70
CA CYS A 86 14.07 3.10 8.51
C CYS A 86 12.97 3.66 7.61
N LEU A 87 11.85 4.06 8.22
CA LEU A 87 10.75 4.74 7.52
C LEU A 87 11.22 6.06 6.91
N TRP A 88 11.94 6.87 7.68
CA TRP A 88 12.48 8.14 7.17
C TRP A 88 13.41 7.94 5.98
N PHE A 89 14.26 6.91 6.00
CA PHE A 89 15.19 6.63 4.92
C PHE A 89 14.49 6.50 3.56
N ILE A 90 13.36 5.77 3.50
CA ILE A 90 12.60 5.62 2.25
C ILE A 90 11.65 6.80 1.98
N LEU A 91 11.11 7.44 3.02
CA LEU A 91 10.13 8.52 2.87
C LEU A 91 10.80 9.83 2.46
N GLU A 92 12.03 10.11 2.91
CA GLU A 92 12.77 11.33 2.57
C GLU A 92 12.76 11.64 1.06
N PRO A 93 13.27 10.78 0.16
CA PRO A 93 13.28 11.07 -1.29
C PRO A 93 11.88 11.08 -1.94
N LEU A 94 10.89 10.47 -1.27
CA LEU A 94 9.52 10.40 -1.76
C LEU A 94 8.76 11.69 -1.48
N ILE A 95 8.87 12.24 -0.25
CA ILE A 95 8.06 13.37 0.21
C ILE A 95 8.74 14.74 0.07
N THR A 96 10.07 14.80 0.01
CA THR A 96 10.80 16.08 -0.09
C THR A 96 10.74 16.69 -1.50
N LYS A 97 10.55 15.88 -2.54
CA LYS A 97 10.32 16.35 -3.91
C LYS A 97 8.82 16.60 -4.12
N ASN A 98 8.40 17.84 -3.88
CA ASN A 98 7.00 18.25 -3.82
C ASN A 98 6.18 17.96 -5.10
N GLU A 99 6.81 17.89 -6.28
CA GLU A 99 6.12 17.66 -7.56
C GLU A 99 5.31 16.35 -7.62
N TYR A 100 5.78 15.29 -6.95
CA TYR A 100 5.15 13.96 -6.98
C TYR A 100 4.49 13.59 -5.67
N TYR A 101 4.57 14.48 -4.68
CA TYR A 101 4.11 14.19 -3.33
C TYR A 101 2.66 14.63 -3.15
N CYS A 102 1.82 13.71 -2.69
CA CYS A 102 0.43 13.98 -2.33
C CYS A 102 0.15 13.46 -0.92
N TYR A 103 -0.08 14.37 0.03
CA TYR A 103 -0.34 13.99 1.42
C TYR A 103 -1.60 13.12 1.53
N GLY A 104 -2.66 13.46 0.80
CA GLY A 104 -3.91 12.69 0.76
C GLY A 104 -3.70 11.22 0.34
N PHE A 105 -2.84 10.98 -0.66
CA PHE A 105 -2.48 9.63 -1.10
C PHE A 105 -1.81 8.82 0.02
N TYR A 106 -0.76 9.37 0.63
CA TYR A 106 -0.05 8.68 1.73
C TYR A 106 -0.96 8.44 2.94
N LYS A 107 -1.78 9.43 3.28
CA LYS A 107 -2.75 9.32 4.37
C LYS A 107 -3.69 8.14 4.13
N ASN A 108 -4.33 8.11 2.95
CA ASN A 108 -5.26 7.06 2.57
C ASN A 108 -4.58 5.67 2.51
N LEU A 109 -3.36 5.61 1.97
CA LEU A 109 -2.58 4.37 1.88
C LEU A 109 -2.29 3.78 3.26
N ILE A 110 -1.85 4.61 4.21
CA ILE A 110 -1.56 4.19 5.59
C ILE A 110 -2.83 3.77 6.33
N GLU A 111 -3.91 4.55 6.21
CA GLU A 111 -5.20 4.23 6.84
C GLU A 111 -5.73 2.88 6.35
N ARG A 112 -5.62 2.60 5.04
CA ARG A 112 -5.98 1.28 4.51
C ARG A 112 -5.07 0.17 4.99
N MET A 113 -3.75 0.34 5.01
CA MET A 113 -2.87 -0.70 5.57
C MET A 113 -3.23 -1.01 7.02
N LYS A 114 -3.55 0.02 7.81
CA LYS A 114 -3.90 -0.12 9.23
C LYS A 114 -5.27 -0.79 9.47
N SER A 115 -6.17 -0.78 8.47
CA SER A 115 -7.43 -1.54 8.53
C SER A 115 -7.28 -3.02 8.17
N HIS A 116 -6.06 -3.48 7.90
CA HIS A 116 -5.76 -4.89 7.61
C HIS A 116 -4.97 -5.52 8.77
N LYS A 117 -5.05 -6.84 8.86
CA LYS A 117 -4.20 -7.67 9.70
C LYS A 117 -2.98 -8.15 8.91
N ASP A 118 -1.97 -8.64 9.61
CA ASP A 118 -0.85 -9.34 8.98
C ASP A 118 -1.34 -10.58 8.22
N ALA A 119 -0.89 -10.78 6.98
CA ALA A 119 -1.33 -11.92 6.18
C ALA A 119 -0.74 -13.26 6.65
N LEU A 120 0.49 -13.25 7.19
CA LEU A 120 1.20 -14.47 7.60
C LEU A 120 0.72 -14.97 8.97
N LYS A 121 0.49 -14.05 9.91
CA LYS A 121 0.08 -14.33 11.29
C LYS A 121 -1.12 -13.47 11.70
N PRO A 122 -2.29 -13.64 11.04
CA PRO A 122 -3.45 -12.79 11.29
C PRO A 122 -4.02 -12.92 12.70
N GLU A 123 -3.87 -14.07 13.34
CA GLU A 123 -4.37 -14.32 14.70
C GLU A 123 -3.37 -13.93 15.80
N ASP A 124 -2.15 -13.52 15.44
CA ASP A 124 -1.15 -13.04 16.39
C ASP A 124 -1.36 -11.55 16.69
N ASN A 125 -1.93 -11.25 17.85
CA ASN A 125 -2.17 -9.88 18.29
C ASN A 125 -0.89 -9.05 18.36
N ASN A 126 0.23 -9.61 18.82
CA ASN A 126 1.48 -8.86 18.92
C ASN A 126 2.01 -8.49 17.53
N MET A 127 1.93 -9.42 16.57
CA MET A 127 2.31 -9.13 15.18
C MET A 127 1.45 -8.00 14.58
N ASN A 128 0.13 -8.06 14.78
CA ASN A 128 -0.78 -7.02 14.32
C ASN A 128 -0.52 -5.67 14.99
N TYR A 129 -0.27 -5.63 16.30
CA TYR A 129 0.07 -4.39 17.00
C TYR A 129 1.38 -3.78 16.49
N LYS A 130 2.39 -4.61 16.19
CA LYS A 130 3.62 -4.15 15.53
C LYS A 130 3.30 -3.54 14.17
N LEU A 131 2.55 -4.24 13.31
CA LEU A 131 2.15 -3.75 11.99
C LEU A 131 1.45 -2.39 12.08
N TRP A 132 0.44 -2.26 12.94
CA TRP A 132 -0.32 -1.03 13.12
C TRP A 132 0.52 0.10 13.74
N ALA A 133 1.46 -0.21 14.63
CA ALA A 133 2.40 0.76 15.16
C ALA A 133 3.37 1.28 14.08
N VAL A 134 3.83 0.44 13.15
CA VAL A 134 4.63 0.91 12.00
C VAL A 134 3.81 1.86 11.13
N CYS A 135 2.51 1.59 10.90
CA CYS A 135 1.60 2.50 10.20
C CYS A 135 1.46 3.85 10.92
N ASP A 136 1.22 3.85 12.23
CA ASP A 136 1.14 5.07 13.04
C ASP A 136 2.44 5.87 13.00
N LEU A 137 3.58 5.18 13.05
CA LEU A 137 4.89 5.82 12.98
C LEU A 137 5.15 6.41 11.60
N ALA A 138 4.74 5.74 10.53
CA ALA A 138 4.82 6.27 9.16
C ALA A 138 3.99 7.54 9.03
N MET A 139 2.76 7.55 9.57
CA MET A 139 1.92 8.75 9.60
C MET A 139 2.61 9.88 10.37
N ASN A 140 3.20 9.60 11.53
CA ASN A 140 3.92 10.59 12.31
C ASN A 140 5.13 11.17 11.55
N VAL A 141 5.90 10.32 10.87
CA VAL A 141 7.04 10.77 10.06
C VAL A 141 6.57 11.70 8.93
N ILE A 142 5.53 11.32 8.20
CA ILE A 142 5.00 12.14 7.10
C ILE A 142 4.45 13.46 7.64
N TYR A 143 3.61 13.42 8.67
CA TYR A 143 3.00 14.62 9.26
C TYR A 143 4.04 15.61 9.79
N THR A 144 5.11 15.11 10.43
CA THR A 144 6.14 15.98 11.02
C THR A 144 7.14 16.55 10.02
N LYS A 145 7.28 15.91 8.85
CA LYS A 145 8.28 16.26 7.83
C LYS A 145 7.68 16.91 6.59
N THR A 146 6.39 16.75 6.37
CA THR A 146 5.70 17.40 5.27
C THR A 146 5.60 18.90 5.47
N THR A 147 5.80 19.66 4.39
CA THR A 147 5.52 21.10 4.33
C THR A 147 4.30 21.41 3.47
N ASN A 148 3.74 20.39 2.80
CA ASN A 148 2.57 20.50 1.94
C ASN A 148 1.50 19.50 2.41
N PHE A 149 0.27 19.95 2.56
CA PHE A 149 -0.86 19.11 2.97
C PHE A 149 -1.87 18.99 1.81
N ASP A 150 -1.37 18.81 0.59
CA ASP A 150 -2.23 18.60 -0.58
C ASP A 150 -3.13 17.37 -0.35
N MET A 151 -4.43 17.62 -0.24
CA MET A 151 -5.48 16.62 -0.01
C MET A 151 -6.18 16.22 -1.30
N LYS A 152 -5.63 16.57 -2.48
CA LYS A 152 -6.18 16.10 -3.76
C LYS A 152 -6.41 14.60 -3.72
N GLU A 153 -7.61 14.21 -4.13
CA GLU A 153 -7.94 12.81 -4.33
C GLU A 153 -7.03 12.27 -5.44
N PHE A 154 -6.29 11.22 -5.10
CA PHE A 154 -5.50 10.52 -6.08
C PHE A 154 -6.47 9.74 -6.99
N PRO A 155 -6.36 9.87 -8.32
CA PRO A 155 -7.40 9.41 -9.24
C PRO A 155 -7.57 7.88 -9.30
N SER A 156 -6.70 7.11 -8.63
CA SER A 156 -6.81 5.66 -8.49
C SER A 156 -6.97 5.25 -7.03
N GLU A 157 -7.87 4.30 -6.75
CA GLU A 157 -7.99 3.69 -5.42
C GLU A 157 -6.66 3.06 -4.99
N THR A 158 -6.27 3.29 -3.74
CA THR A 158 -5.03 2.74 -3.18
C THR A 158 -5.17 1.23 -2.99
N ARG A 159 -4.27 0.46 -3.61
CA ARG A 159 -4.28 -1.01 -3.56
C ARG A 159 -3.41 -1.55 -2.43
N ILE A 160 -3.97 -2.38 -1.57
CA ILE A 160 -3.22 -3.07 -0.51
C ILE A 160 -3.02 -4.53 -0.95
N PRO A 161 -1.77 -5.01 -1.15
CA PRO A 161 -1.52 -6.38 -1.59
C PRO A 161 -1.93 -7.41 -0.53
N THR A 162 -2.84 -8.30 -0.89
CA THR A 162 -3.39 -9.34 0.00
C THR A 162 -2.37 -10.36 0.47
N MET A 163 -1.24 -10.50 -0.25
CA MET A 163 -0.13 -11.36 0.15
C MET A 163 0.55 -10.92 1.46
N TYR A 164 0.49 -9.63 1.81
CA TYR A 164 1.10 -9.09 3.03
C TYR A 164 0.06 -8.63 4.05
N PHE A 165 -1.15 -8.34 3.60
CA PHE A 165 -2.23 -7.79 4.42
C PHE A 165 -3.51 -8.60 4.25
N LYS A 166 -3.97 -9.25 5.32
CA LYS A 166 -5.28 -9.92 5.35
C LYS A 166 -6.35 -8.88 5.69
N ARG A 167 -7.44 -8.85 4.90
CA ARG A 167 -8.58 -7.97 5.20
C ARG A 167 -9.16 -8.30 6.58
N ALA A 168 -9.42 -7.29 7.40
CA ALA A 168 -10.12 -7.48 8.66
C ALA A 168 -11.63 -7.56 8.41
N ASP A 169 -12.32 -8.43 9.14
CA ASP A 169 -13.76 -8.69 8.97
C ASP A 169 -14.66 -7.59 9.57
N GLU A 170 -14.10 -6.61 10.28
CA GLU A 170 -14.87 -5.54 10.92
C GLU A 170 -15.05 -4.31 10.00
N LEU A 171 -16.30 -3.88 9.85
CA LEU A 171 -16.74 -2.66 9.15
C LEU A 171 -16.19 -1.35 9.74
N LEU A 172 -15.50 -1.39 10.88
CA LEU A 172 -14.94 -0.21 11.54
C LEU A 172 -13.47 -0.01 11.21
N ALA A 173 -13.14 1.20 10.75
CA ALA A 173 -11.76 1.61 10.53
C ALA A 173 -10.97 1.61 11.85
N ASN A 174 -9.74 1.10 11.81
CA ASN A 174 -8.83 1.07 12.96
C ASN A 174 -8.27 2.47 13.26
N THR A 175 -8.95 3.21 14.12
CA THR A 175 -8.59 4.58 14.51
C THR A 175 -7.68 4.66 15.75
N ARG A 176 -7.47 3.54 16.46
CA ARG A 176 -6.66 3.48 17.68
C ARG A 176 -5.18 3.78 17.39
N ASN A 177 -4.50 4.52 18.26
CA ASN A 177 -3.05 4.69 18.19
C ASN A 177 -2.32 3.56 18.96
N TYR A 178 -1.33 2.93 18.33
CA TYR A 178 -0.56 1.81 18.88
C TYR A 178 0.85 2.21 19.34
N LEU A 179 1.22 3.49 19.25
CA LEU A 179 2.48 4.02 19.77
C LEU A 179 2.38 4.33 21.26
N PRO A 180 3.48 4.19 22.01
CA PRO A 180 3.62 4.75 23.37
C PRO A 180 3.34 6.25 23.39
N ALA A 181 2.82 6.75 24.51
CA ALA A 181 2.42 8.15 24.66
C ALA A 181 3.55 9.14 24.33
N GLU A 182 4.79 8.78 24.64
CA GLU A 182 6.00 9.57 24.39
C GLU A 182 6.31 9.75 22.90
N MET A 183 5.78 8.87 22.04
CA MET A 183 5.99 8.89 20.59
C MET A 183 4.75 9.35 19.82
N GLN A 184 3.63 9.60 20.51
CA GLN A 184 2.44 10.16 19.91
C GLN A 184 2.64 11.65 19.63
N ILE A 185 2.11 12.13 18.51
CA ILE A 185 2.13 13.54 18.15
C ILE A 185 0.70 14.07 18.14
N ASN A 186 0.53 15.31 18.62
CA ASN A 186 -0.76 15.98 18.52
C ASN A 186 -0.97 16.48 17.08
N MET A 187 -1.78 15.78 16.30
CA MET A 187 -2.11 16.15 14.92
C MET A 187 -3.15 17.30 14.82
N SER A 188 -3.72 17.74 15.95
CA SER A 188 -4.70 18.83 16.02
C SER A 188 -4.09 20.23 15.91
N SER A 189 -2.76 20.34 15.87
CA SER A 189 -2.07 21.62 15.72
C SER A 189 -1.01 21.52 14.63
N PRO A 190 -1.33 21.93 13.39
CA PRO A 190 -0.30 22.20 12.40
C PRO A 190 0.66 23.21 13.02
N LYS A 191 1.97 22.93 12.98
CA LYS A 191 2.98 23.82 13.55
C LYS A 191 2.92 25.21 12.90
N GLY A 192 2.17 26.12 13.51
CA GLY A 192 2.16 27.54 13.20
C GLY A 192 3.30 28.22 13.94
N LYS A 193 4.32 28.67 13.20
CA LYS A 193 5.15 29.76 13.68
C LYS A 193 4.28 31.00 13.84
N GLY A 194 4.15 31.47 15.08
CA GLY A 194 3.81 32.84 15.46
C GLY A 194 2.49 33.42 14.96
N SER A 195 1.51 33.55 15.85
CA SER A 195 0.70 34.78 15.87
C SER A 195 0.14 35.04 17.27
N LEU A 196 0.21 36.31 17.63
CA LEU A 196 -0.19 36.90 18.90
C LEU A 196 -1.72 36.84 19.09
N HIS A 197 -2.10 36.98 20.36
CA HIS A 197 -3.42 37.33 20.88
C HIS A 197 -4.37 38.00 19.86
N ASN A 198 -5.61 37.49 19.73
CA ASN A 198 -6.74 38.20 20.33
C ASN A 198 -8.02 37.35 20.39
N ALA A 199 -8.76 37.56 21.46
CA ALA A 199 -10.02 36.91 21.78
C ALA A 199 -11.24 37.62 21.13
N HIS A 200 -12.31 36.84 21.06
CA HIS A 200 -13.73 37.21 20.89
C HIS A 200 -14.24 37.71 19.53
N SER A 201 -15.09 36.90 18.89
CA SER A 201 -16.54 37.17 18.92
C SER A 201 -17.35 35.98 18.39
N VAL A 202 -18.48 35.77 19.06
CA VAL A 202 -19.52 34.77 18.81
C VAL A 202 -20.46 35.28 17.72
N SER A 203 -20.87 34.41 16.79
CA SER A 203 -22.21 34.51 16.18
C SER A 203 -22.61 33.18 15.54
N GLU A 204 -23.63 32.56 16.13
CA GLU A 204 -24.38 31.46 15.54
C GLU A 204 -25.26 31.96 14.39
N ARG A 205 -25.42 31.14 13.33
CA ARG A 205 -26.76 30.76 12.82
C ARG A 205 -26.72 29.58 11.85
N PRO A 206 -27.79 28.76 11.80
CA PRO A 206 -27.80 27.42 11.22
C PRO A 206 -28.44 27.39 9.82
N GLN A 207 -28.10 26.37 9.00
CA GLN A 207 -28.84 25.80 7.85
C GLN A 207 -27.89 24.78 7.17
N ARG A 208 -28.24 23.63 6.59
CA ARG A 208 -29.49 22.91 6.28
C ARG A 208 -29.04 21.46 5.98
N ARG A 209 -29.77 20.46 6.48
CA ARG A 209 -29.58 19.05 6.12
C ARG A 209 -29.94 18.83 4.64
N ALA A 210 -28.97 18.40 3.84
CA ALA A 210 -29.21 17.80 2.53
C ALA A 210 -29.13 16.28 2.65
N LYS A 211 -30.20 15.61 2.20
CA LYS A 211 -30.34 14.15 2.19
C LYS A 211 -29.40 13.55 1.13
N SER A 212 -28.46 12.70 1.53
CA SER A 212 -27.70 11.84 0.62
C SER A 212 -28.58 10.67 0.17
N LYS A 213 -28.84 10.59 -1.14
CA LYS A 213 -29.45 9.42 -1.77
C LYS A 213 -28.44 8.27 -1.71
N GLN A 214 -28.83 7.16 -1.09
CA GLN A 214 -28.15 5.86 -1.19
C GLN A 214 -28.14 5.44 -2.66
N GLN A 215 -26.95 5.35 -3.26
CA GLN A 215 -26.75 4.66 -4.52
C GLN A 215 -26.36 3.22 -4.19
N LYS A 216 -27.23 2.29 -4.61
CA LYS A 216 -27.07 0.85 -4.42
C LYS A 216 -25.79 0.37 -5.09
N GLU A 217 -24.98 -0.36 -4.33
CA GLU A 217 -23.96 -1.27 -4.85
C GLU A 217 -24.65 -2.30 -5.74
N VAL A 218 -24.23 -2.36 -7.01
CA VAL A 218 -24.57 -3.46 -7.92
C VAL A 218 -23.39 -4.42 -7.87
N GLY A 219 -23.44 -5.37 -6.94
CA GLY A 219 -22.52 -6.51 -6.91
C GLY A 219 -22.94 -7.55 -7.94
N ILE A 220 -21.98 -8.06 -8.72
CA ILE A 220 -22.16 -9.26 -9.54
C ILE A 220 -21.19 -10.33 -9.02
N GLY A 221 -21.73 -11.32 -8.31
CA GLY A 221 -21.08 -12.61 -8.05
C GLY A 221 -20.41 -12.76 -6.68
N PRO A 222 -20.45 -13.96 -6.07
CA PRO A 222 -20.09 -14.16 -4.67
C PRO A 222 -18.59 -14.31 -4.37
N ASN A 223 -17.66 -14.00 -5.29
CA ASN A 223 -16.24 -14.33 -5.11
C ASN A 223 -15.19 -13.34 -5.67
N GLU A 224 -15.55 -12.10 -6.06
CA GLU A 224 -14.68 -10.98 -6.51
C GLU A 224 -13.16 -11.27 -6.71
N THR A 225 -12.84 -12.15 -7.66
CA THR A 225 -11.50 -12.35 -8.21
C THR A 225 -11.43 -11.65 -9.56
N ASP A 226 -10.51 -10.70 -9.71
CA ASP A 226 -10.21 -10.03 -10.99
C ASP A 226 -9.33 -10.90 -11.92
N ALA A 227 -9.19 -12.19 -11.62
CA ALA A 227 -8.56 -13.15 -12.50
C ALA A 227 -9.63 -13.81 -13.38
N ARG A 228 -9.87 -13.25 -14.56
CA ARG A 228 -10.32 -14.09 -15.66
C ARG A 228 -9.14 -14.99 -16.03
N PRO A 229 -9.31 -16.33 -16.15
CA PRO A 229 -8.37 -17.09 -16.97
C PRO A 229 -8.42 -16.43 -18.35
N ALA A 230 -7.26 -16.01 -18.88
CA ALA A 230 -7.20 -15.64 -20.27
C ALA A 230 -7.67 -16.87 -21.06
N GLU A 231 -8.84 -16.79 -21.69
CA GLU A 231 -9.15 -17.69 -22.81
C GLU A 231 -8.02 -17.48 -23.81
N ALA A 232 -7.34 -18.57 -24.15
CA ALA A 232 -6.30 -18.56 -25.16
C ALA A 232 -6.92 -18.01 -26.45
N SER A 233 -6.59 -16.78 -26.81
CA SER A 233 -6.93 -16.26 -28.13
C SER A 233 -6.19 -17.11 -29.15
N GLU A 234 -6.95 -17.79 -30.01
CA GLU A 234 -6.47 -18.45 -31.20
C GLU A 234 -5.96 -17.40 -32.22
N THR A 235 -4.84 -16.73 -31.92
CA THR A 235 -4.06 -16.07 -32.96
C THR A 235 -3.09 -17.08 -33.54
N ARG A 236 -3.56 -17.77 -34.59
CA ARG A 236 -2.75 -18.60 -35.47
C ARG A 236 -1.74 -17.70 -36.20
N ILE A 237 -0.53 -17.58 -35.64
CA ILE A 237 0.60 -16.94 -36.32
C ILE A 237 1.06 -17.90 -37.41
N GLN A 238 0.84 -17.55 -38.67
CA GLN A 238 1.29 -18.33 -39.82
C GLN A 238 2.73 -17.92 -40.16
N LEU A 239 3.71 -18.69 -39.66
CA LEU A 239 5.11 -18.60 -40.07
C LEU A 239 5.35 -19.59 -41.23
N PRO A 240 5.86 -19.15 -42.39
CA PRO A 240 6.18 -20.05 -43.48
C PRO A 240 7.45 -20.86 -43.18
N GLY A 241 7.36 -22.19 -43.26
CA GLY A 241 8.52 -23.03 -43.54
C GLY A 241 9.06 -23.93 -42.43
N LEU A 242 8.23 -24.69 -41.71
CA LEU A 242 8.69 -25.90 -41.01
C LEU A 242 7.55 -26.93 -40.97
N GLU A 243 7.52 -27.81 -41.95
CA GLU A 243 6.71 -29.04 -41.95
C GLU A 243 7.55 -30.15 -41.29
N GLU A 244 7.25 -30.52 -40.05
CA GLU A 244 7.50 -31.88 -39.54
C GLU A 244 6.35 -32.27 -38.58
N GLU A 245 5.71 -33.38 -38.93
CA GLU A 245 4.58 -34.00 -38.24
C GLU A 245 4.95 -34.44 -36.82
N ILE A 246 4.16 -34.04 -35.81
CA ILE A 246 4.10 -34.76 -34.53
C ILE A 246 2.63 -35.09 -34.27
N GLU A 247 2.32 -36.37 -34.41
CA GLU A 247 1.03 -37.01 -34.23
C GLU A 247 0.63 -37.00 -32.73
N GLU A 248 -0.49 -36.37 -32.39
CA GLU A 248 -1.03 -36.30 -31.03
C GLU A 248 -1.79 -37.60 -30.68
N PRO A 249 -1.55 -38.24 -29.52
CA PRO A 249 -2.25 -39.48 -29.15
C PRO A 249 -3.67 -39.19 -28.60
N PRO A 250 -4.67 -40.05 -28.88
CA PRO A 250 -6.07 -39.75 -28.57
C PRO A 250 -6.45 -39.93 -27.09
N ALA A 251 -7.38 -39.09 -26.63
CA ALA A 251 -7.92 -39.06 -25.28
C ALA A 251 -8.69 -40.35 -24.89
N LYS A 252 -8.39 -40.90 -23.71
CA LYS A 252 -9.12 -42.03 -23.13
C LYS A 252 -10.51 -41.59 -22.64
N ARG A 253 -11.56 -42.15 -23.27
CA ARG A 253 -12.97 -42.07 -22.85
C ARG A 253 -13.18 -42.73 -21.49
N ALA A 254 -14.00 -42.09 -20.65
CA ALA A 254 -14.53 -42.64 -19.41
C ALA A 254 -15.46 -43.83 -19.71
N LEU A 255 -15.19 -44.98 -19.09
CA LEU A 255 -16.06 -46.15 -19.14
C LEU A 255 -17.07 -46.06 -17.98
N ARG A 256 -18.36 -46.00 -18.32
CA ARG A 256 -19.47 -46.32 -17.39
C ARG A 256 -19.51 -47.84 -17.24
N GLU A 257 -19.56 -48.34 -16.01
CA GLU A 257 -20.12 -49.67 -15.73
C GLU A 257 -21.15 -49.57 -14.61
N SER A 258 -22.38 -49.92 -14.97
CA SER A 258 -23.50 -50.21 -14.10
C SER A 258 -23.64 -51.73 -13.94
N ASP A 259 -23.80 -52.15 -12.69
CA ASP A 259 -24.52 -53.32 -12.16
C ASP A 259 -24.14 -54.75 -12.56
N LYS A 260 -23.84 -55.57 -11.52
CA LYS A 260 -24.48 -56.88 -11.26
C LYS A 260 -24.15 -57.46 -9.87
N VAL A 261 -25.16 -57.44 -8.99
CA VAL A 261 -25.78 -58.55 -8.23
C VAL A 261 -24.97 -59.82 -7.85
N ASN A 262 -25.22 -60.26 -6.61
CA ASN A 262 -25.03 -61.56 -5.94
C ASN A 262 -23.76 -61.81 -5.11
N LYS A 263 -23.90 -61.73 -3.77
CA LYS A 263 -24.01 -62.92 -2.92
C LYS A 263 -24.66 -62.60 -1.57
#